data_AF-A0A3D8I3J1-F1
#
_entry.id   AF-A0A3D8I3J1-F1
#
_cell.length_a   1.000
_cell.length_b   1.000
_cell.length_c   1.000
_cell.angle_alpha   90.00
_cell.angle_beta   90.00
_cell.angle_gamma   90.00
#
_symmetry.space_group_name_H-M   'P 1'
#
loop_
_entity.id
_entity.type
_entity.pdbx_description
1 polymer ?
#
loop_
_entity_poly.entity_id
_entity_poly.type
_entity_poly.pdbx_seq_one_letter_code
_entity_poly.pdbx_strand_id
1 'polypeptide(L)'
;MNSCDFIVLICKNKGLYIFFCEMKSSNNKENREKVLKQINSSKIFFEYLYKNYLEHFKPKDFEISVENGEYIYIYPASTSQKNPTSASGRNRLKFKKIEINSNGNAAENDIYHFFGV
;
A
#
# COMPACT_ATOMS: atom_id res chain seq x y z
N MET A 1 2.50 -6.63 17.75
CA MET A 1 2.76 -6.96 16.34
C MET A 1 2.39 -5.72 15.56
N ASN A 2 3.32 -5.08 14.85
CA ASN A 2 3.03 -3.87 14.08
C ASN A 2 2.79 -4.32 12.64
N SER A 3 1.52 -4.33 12.21
CA SER A 3 1.10 -4.62 10.84
C SER A 3 1.04 -3.34 10.01
N CYS A 4 0.79 -3.49 8.71
CA CYS A 4 0.34 -2.37 7.89
C CYS A 4 -1.03 -1.86 8.37
N ASP A 5 -1.33 -0.59 8.15
CA ASP A 5 -2.65 -0.01 8.49
C ASP A 5 -3.77 -0.63 7.66
N PHE A 6 -3.55 -0.87 6.35
CA PHE A 6 -4.55 -1.51 5.49
C PHE A 6 -3.95 -2.13 4.21
N ILE A 7 -4.69 -3.07 3.63
CA ILE A 7 -4.41 -3.69 2.33
C ILE A 7 -5.53 -3.32 1.37
N VAL A 8 -5.20 -2.78 0.20
CA VAL A 8 -6.17 -2.42 -0.84
C VAL A 8 -6.10 -3.43 -1.96
N LEU A 9 -7.27 -3.92 -2.38
CA LEU A 9 -7.47 -4.81 -3.51
C LEU A 9 -8.33 -4.10 -4.55
N ILE A 10 -7.77 -3.80 -5.73
CA ILE A 10 -8.48 -3.14 -6.82
C ILE A 10 -8.62 -4.11 -7.98
N CYS A 11 -9.85 -4.37 -8.42
CA CYS A 11 -10.12 -5.14 -9.63
C CYS A 11 -10.40 -4.17 -10.80
N LYS A 12 -9.63 -4.28 -11.88
CA LYS A 12 -9.84 -3.52 -13.12
C LYS A 12 -9.46 -4.38 -14.32
N ASN A 13 -10.32 -4.47 -15.32
CA ASN A 13 -10.09 -5.25 -16.55
C ASN A 13 -9.69 -6.73 -16.31
N LYS A 14 -10.27 -7.38 -15.30
CA LYS A 14 -9.90 -8.74 -14.82
C LYS A 14 -8.50 -8.86 -14.21
N GLY A 15 -7.77 -7.76 -14.07
CA GLY A 15 -6.54 -7.69 -13.29
C GLY A 15 -6.84 -7.33 -11.84
N LEU A 16 -6.17 -8.00 -10.89
CA LEU A 16 -6.19 -7.66 -9.48
C LEU A 16 -4.88 -6.96 -9.10
N TYR A 17 -5.01 -5.74 -8.57
CA TYR A 17 -3.90 -4.93 -8.07
C TYR A 17 -3.94 -4.94 -6.53
N ILE A 18 -2.79 -5.14 -5.91
CA ILE A 18 -2.66 -5.29 -4.45
C ILE A 18 -1.73 -4.18 -3.96
N PHE A 19 -2.18 -3.44 -2.94
CA PHE A 19 -1.40 -2.37 -2.33
C PHE A 19 -1.32 -2.58 -0.82
N PHE A 20 -0.12 -2.78 -0.30
CA PHE A 20 0.15 -2.82 1.13
C PHE A 20 0.46 -1.40 1.60
N CYS A 21 -0.45 -0.82 2.38
CA CYS A 21 -0.43 0.59 2.71
C CYS A 21 -0.09 0.81 4.18
N GLU A 22 0.84 1.71 4.44
CA GLU A 22 1.16 2.18 5.78
C GLU A 22 1.14 3.70 5.81
N MET A 23 0.48 4.26 6.82
CA MET A 23 0.45 5.69 7.11
C MET A 23 1.43 6.04 8.23
N LYS A 24 2.16 7.15 8.06
CA LYS A 24 2.91 7.76 9.16
C LYS A 24 2.71 9.27 9.15
N SER A 25 2.94 9.88 10.31
CA SER A 25 2.83 11.33 10.48
C SER A 25 3.86 12.15 9.71
N SER A 26 4.99 11.56 9.27
CA SER A 26 6.03 12.28 8.54
C SER A 26 7.02 11.37 7.81
N ASN A 27 7.55 11.84 6.69
CA ASN A 27 8.54 11.13 5.87
C ASN A 27 9.99 11.25 6.40
N ASN A 28 10.28 10.61 7.53
CA ASN A 28 11.65 10.49 8.06
C ASN A 28 12.23 9.07 7.89
N LYS A 29 13.55 8.92 8.08
CA LYS A 29 14.26 7.63 7.88
C LYS A 29 13.74 6.51 8.80
N GLU A 30 13.51 6.82 10.07
CA GLU A 30 12.99 5.87 11.06
C GLU A 30 11.63 5.31 10.65
N ASN A 31 10.73 6.19 10.20
CA ASN A 31 9.41 5.81 9.69
C ASN A 31 9.52 4.94 8.44
N ARG A 32 10.44 5.23 7.50
CA ARG A 32 10.64 4.39 6.30
C ARG A 32 11.03 2.96 6.65
N GLU A 33 11.93 2.78 7.60
CA GLU A 33 12.37 1.45 8.04
C GLU A 33 11.24 0.69 8.75
N LYS A 34 10.45 1.38 9.58
CA LYS A 34 9.26 0.80 10.24
C LYS A 34 8.21 0.36 9.21
N VAL A 35 7.90 1.22 8.24
CA VAL A 35 6.94 0.95 7.15
C VAL A 35 7.29 -0.33 6.41
N LEU A 36 8.56 -0.51 6.03
CA LEU A 36 8.98 -1.74 5.32
C LEU A 36 8.77 -3.00 6.14
N LYS A 37 9.08 -2.97 7.45
CA LYS A 37 8.87 -4.11 8.35
C LYS A 37 7.38 -4.45 8.47
N GLN A 38 6.55 -3.44 8.67
CA GLN A 38 5.09 -3.58 8.81
C GLN A 38 4.45 -4.15 7.54
N ILE A 39 4.82 -3.61 6.38
CA ILE A 39 4.34 -4.10 5.08
C ILE A 39 4.77 -5.55 4.85
N ASN A 40 6.02 -5.90 5.14
CA ASN A 40 6.47 -7.30 4.99
C ASN A 40 5.69 -8.26 5.89
N SER A 41 5.38 -7.86 7.13
CA SER A 41 4.52 -8.66 8.01
C SER A 41 3.11 -8.86 7.42
N SER A 42 2.51 -7.80 6.87
CA SER A 42 1.20 -7.89 6.23
C SER A 42 1.19 -8.69 4.94
N LYS A 43 2.29 -8.66 4.17
CA LYS A 43 2.45 -9.51 2.98
C LYS A 43 2.40 -10.99 3.37
N ILE A 44 3.15 -11.40 4.39
CA ILE A 44 3.14 -12.78 4.89
C ILE A 44 1.74 -13.18 5.36
N PHE A 45 1.06 -12.31 6.10
CA PHE A 45 -0.31 -12.55 6.56
C PHE A 45 -1.28 -12.73 5.39
N PHE A 46 -1.20 -11.86 4.37
CA PHE A 46 -2.04 -11.93 3.20
C PHE A 46 -1.76 -13.18 2.34
N GLU A 47 -0.49 -13.56 2.19
CA GLU A 47 -0.10 -14.83 1.54
C GLU A 47 -0.71 -16.03 2.25
N TYR A 48 -0.72 -16.04 3.58
CA TYR A 48 -1.38 -17.07 4.36
C TYR A 48 -2.88 -17.10 4.09
N LEU A 49 -3.57 -15.96 4.20
CA LEU A 49 -5.01 -15.87 3.94
C LEU A 49 -5.37 -16.34 2.53
N TYR A 50 -4.59 -15.92 1.52
CA TYR A 50 -4.84 -16.29 0.14
C TYR A 50 -4.62 -17.78 -0.11
N LYS A 51 -3.56 -18.37 0.46
CA LYS A 51 -3.33 -19.83 0.36
C LYS A 51 -4.48 -20.63 0.98
N ASN A 52 -4.96 -20.23 2.17
CA ASN A 52 -6.12 -20.87 2.79
C ASN A 52 -7.38 -20.71 1.93
N TYR A 53 -7.59 -19.54 1.33
CA TYR A 53 -8.69 -19.33 0.40
C TYR A 53 -8.60 -20.30 -0.80
N LEU A 54 -7.42 -20.49 -1.39
CA LEU A 54 -7.23 -21.41 -2.52
C LEU A 54 -7.47 -22.89 -2.17
N GLU A 55 -7.25 -23.29 -0.91
CA GLU A 55 -7.54 -24.65 -0.46
C GLU A 55 -9.05 -24.94 -0.42
N HIS A 56 -9.88 -23.92 -0.19
CA HIS A 56 -11.33 -24.07 -0.05
C HIS A 56 -12.12 -23.62 -1.27
N PHE A 57 -11.55 -22.75 -2.11
CA PHE A 57 -12.23 -22.14 -3.24
C PHE A 57 -11.39 -22.26 -4.51
N LYS A 58 -12.02 -22.68 -5.62
CA LYS A 58 -11.39 -22.65 -6.95
C LYS A 58 -11.55 -21.24 -7.54
N PRO A 59 -10.48 -20.45 -7.70
CA PRO A 59 -10.60 -19.13 -8.33
C PRO A 59 -11.01 -19.31 -9.78
N LYS A 60 -12.06 -18.62 -10.21
CA LYS A 60 -12.46 -18.58 -11.62
C LYS A 60 -12.21 -17.22 -12.27
N ASP A 61 -12.09 -16.17 -11.46
CA ASP A 61 -12.20 -14.79 -11.95
C ASP A 61 -10.87 -14.01 -11.95
N PHE A 62 -9.89 -14.41 -11.13
CA PHE A 62 -8.57 -13.77 -11.07
C PHE A 62 -7.54 -14.68 -10.37
N GLU A 63 -6.28 -14.56 -10.79
CA GLU A 63 -5.12 -15.13 -10.08
C GLU A 63 -4.42 -14.00 -9.31
N ILE A 64 -4.25 -14.17 -8.00
CA ILE A 64 -3.54 -13.20 -7.18
C ILE A 64 -2.04 -13.55 -7.19
N SER A 65 -1.21 -12.67 -7.72
CA SER A 65 0.24 -12.69 -7.47
C SER A 65 0.57 -11.74 -6.34
N VAL A 66 0.65 -12.27 -5.11
CA VAL A 66 0.99 -11.47 -3.91
C VAL A 66 2.39 -10.88 -4.01
N GLU A 67 3.29 -11.52 -4.77
CA GLU A 67 4.63 -11.01 -5.04
C GLU A 67 4.62 -9.68 -5.81
N ASN A 68 3.60 -9.46 -6.65
CA ASN A 68 3.42 -8.24 -7.42
C ASN A 68 2.77 -7.10 -6.62
N GLY A 69 2.43 -7.33 -5.35
CA GLY A 69 1.84 -6.31 -4.50
C GLY A 69 2.77 -5.11 -4.28
N GLU A 70 2.22 -3.92 -4.40
CA GLU A 70 2.96 -2.68 -4.26
C GLU A 70 2.98 -2.18 -2.82
N TYR A 71 4.11 -1.58 -2.44
CA TYR A 71 4.32 -1.09 -1.08
C TYR A 71 4.09 0.41 -1.07
N ILE A 72 3.05 0.87 -0.37
CA ILE A 72 2.62 2.26 -0.39
C ILE A 72 2.85 2.89 0.98
N TYR A 73 3.64 3.96 1.00
CA TYR A 73 3.85 4.80 2.16
C TYR A 73 3.09 6.11 2.01
N ILE A 74 2.05 6.27 2.83
CA ILE A 74 1.21 7.46 2.89
C ILE A 74 1.66 8.37 4.04
N TYR A 75 1.78 9.67 3.79
CA TYR A 75 2.09 10.65 4.82
C TYR A 75 1.52 12.03 4.47
N PRO A 76 1.23 12.86 5.49
CA PRO A 76 0.82 14.24 5.23
C PRO A 76 1.98 15.05 4.69
N ALA A 77 1.73 15.88 3.67
CA ALA A 77 2.67 16.89 3.22
C ALA A 77 2.17 18.27 3.58
N SER A 78 3.05 19.13 4.09
CA SER A 78 2.85 20.58 3.98
C SER A 78 3.05 20.99 2.52
N THR A 79 2.38 22.07 2.10
CA THR A 79 2.22 22.57 0.72
C THR A 79 3.51 22.86 -0.07
N SER A 80 4.71 22.55 0.43
CA SER A 80 5.98 22.87 -0.25
C SER A 80 7.03 21.75 -0.33
N GLN A 81 6.74 20.52 0.09
CA GLN A 81 7.75 19.46 -0.01
C GLN A 81 7.83 18.89 -1.42
N LYS A 82 9.01 19.00 -2.07
CA LYS A 82 9.31 18.33 -3.35
C LYS A 82 9.06 16.81 -3.24
N ASN A 83 8.67 16.18 -4.34
CA ASN A 83 8.42 14.74 -4.39
C ASN A 83 9.73 13.97 -4.23
N PRO A 84 9.87 13.10 -3.21
CA PRO A 84 10.92 12.11 -3.24
C PRO A 84 10.58 11.14 -4.37
N THR A 85 11.35 11.19 -5.44
CA THR A 85 11.38 10.15 -6.47
C THR A 85 11.75 8.83 -5.81
N SER A 86 10.97 7.79 -6.11
CA SER A 86 11.14 6.38 -5.72
C SER A 86 12.54 6.02 -5.22
N ALA A 87 12.65 5.46 -4.02
CA ALA A 87 13.91 4.92 -3.54
C ALA A 87 14.35 3.78 -4.48
N SER A 88 15.46 3.96 -5.19
CA SER A 88 16.06 2.95 -6.06
C SER A 88 16.62 1.81 -5.21
N GLY A 89 15.79 0.81 -4.97
CA GLY A 89 16.15 -0.43 -4.28
C GLY A 89 15.09 -1.49 -4.54
N ARG A 90 15.46 -2.78 -4.39
CA ARG A 90 14.62 -3.96 -4.71
C ARG A 90 13.23 -3.97 -4.04
N ASN A 91 12.99 -3.12 -3.04
CA ASN A 91 11.67 -2.87 -2.46
C ASN A 91 11.21 -1.47 -2.90
N ARG A 92 10.44 -1.39 -3.99
CA ARG A 92 9.94 -0.12 -4.57
C ARG A 92 8.85 0.48 -3.69
N LEU A 93 9.20 0.92 -2.47
CA LEU A 93 8.30 1.69 -1.61
C LEU A 93 7.90 2.96 -2.35
N LYS A 94 6.63 3.05 -2.75
CA LYS A 94 6.05 4.22 -3.41
C LYS A 94 5.54 5.18 -2.35
N PHE A 95 5.86 6.46 -2.53
CA PHE A 95 5.46 7.52 -1.62
C PHE A 95 4.19 8.18 -2.15
N LYS A 96 3.16 8.25 -1.33
CA LYS A 96 1.91 8.97 -1.62
C LYS A 96 1.69 10.03 -0.55
N LYS A 97 1.49 11.27 -0.98
CA LYS A 97 1.21 12.39 -0.09
C LYS A 97 -0.30 12.57 -0.03
N ILE A 98 -0.80 12.91 1.15
CA ILE A 98 -2.19 13.31 1.34
C ILE A 98 -2.24 14.71 1.96
N GLU A 99 -3.22 15.49 1.53
CA GLU A 99 -3.53 16.76 2.18
C GLU A 99 -4.53 16.50 3.30
N ILE A 100 -4.21 17.00 4.48
CA ILE A 100 -5.06 16.89 5.66
C ILE A 100 -5.68 18.27 5.90
N ASN A 101 -7.01 18.33 5.97
CA ASN A 101 -7.72 19.56 6.25
C ASN A 101 -7.60 19.95 7.74
N SER A 102 -8.13 21.12 8.11
CA SER A 102 -8.10 21.62 9.48
C SER A 102 -8.76 20.69 10.52
N ASN A 103 -9.63 19.78 10.08
CA ASN A 103 -10.35 18.84 10.93
C ASN A 103 -9.61 17.49 11.04
N GLY A 104 -8.42 17.34 10.45
CA GLY A 104 -7.67 16.09 10.48
C GLY A 104 -8.12 15.07 9.42
N ASN A 105 -9.00 15.45 8.49
CA ASN A 105 -9.51 14.55 7.46
C ASN A 105 -8.72 14.70 6.15
N ALA A 106 -8.53 13.57 5.47
CA ALA A 106 -8.06 13.52 4.09
C ALA A 106 -9.13 12.84 3.22
N ALA A 107 -9.33 13.34 2.00
CA ALA A 107 -10.25 12.76 1.04
C ALA A 107 -9.51 12.53 -0.28
N GLU A 108 -9.73 11.37 -0.89
CA GLU A 108 -9.27 11.04 -2.24
C GLU A 108 -10.50 10.68 -3.07
N ASN A 109 -10.72 11.40 -4.17
CA ASN A 109 -11.92 11.27 -4.99
C ASN A 109 -11.72 10.28 -6.15
N ASP A 110 -10.48 9.95 -6.50
CA ASP A 110 -10.17 8.98 -7.54
C ASP A 110 -9.12 7.98 -7.06
N ILE A 111 -9.62 6.85 -6.55
CA ILE A 111 -8.78 5.78 -6.01
C ILE A 111 -7.92 5.12 -7.10
N TYR A 112 -8.43 5.07 -8.34
CA TYR A 112 -7.69 4.49 -9.47
C TYR A 112 -6.52 5.38 -9.84
N HIS A 113 -6.75 6.69 -9.96
CA HIS A 113 -5.67 7.66 -10.17
C HIS A 113 -4.68 7.67 -8.99
N PHE A 114 -5.17 7.63 -7.75
CA PHE A 114 -4.32 7.61 -6.57
C PHE A 114 -3.40 6.40 -6.54
N PHE A 115 -3.83 5.22 -6.96
CA PHE A 115 -2.98 4.03 -7.03
C PHE A 115 -2.32 3.80 -8.40
N GLY A 116 -2.66 4.59 -9.41
CA GLY A 116 -2.11 4.49 -10.76
C GLY A 116 -2.61 3.25 -11.54
N VAL A 117 -3.89 2.90 -11.35
CA VAL A 117 -4.56 1.71 -11.91
C VAL A 117 -5.47 2.09 -13.07
#